data_AF-A0A1G6D748-F1
#
_entry.id   AF-A0A1G6D748-F1
#
_cell.length_a   1.000
_cell.length_b   1.000
_cell.length_c   1.000
_cell.angle_alpha   90.00
_cell.angle_beta   90.00
_cell.angle_gamma   90.00
#
_symmetry.space_group_name_H-M   'P 1'
#
loop_
_entity.id
_entity.type
_entity.pdbx_description
1 polymer ?
#
loop_
_entity_poly.entity_id
_entity_poly.type
_entity_poly.pdbx_seq_one_letter_code
_entity_poly.pdbx_strand_id
1 'polypeptide(L)'
;MIRVIIENENNELHTGLPRPMDYLAAELGSIGITKPISEITLEKDSPYKIRLSSDKVFGQAVLERIAPYDNLAELNRLCCQLYKGHDDTFKAEIINESNANCIQDLRSLFGTEIPVDKNKFVIHAQLDFEPKYLYPSRCVVEKALTIPHEDFMRISVAPMKPDTIIAKFADKMFYDHSDDTEHCLLLIDRDNGNGILVQSEGSEYAKQVQFIPKAQMLYDNYRQEHAKEVKFYCPLRVVYDIDYEDNEVYPEDAAVFYNNIKYALAEFEEPEEKARGLMHWYHNSGDGVDDKVWSAKMDVEVYDEELVGVIRTEIVGELTDDEMRTFKDYITGQLADGAGESFEQRPIGTPGSDILVSFWNSDDNWQLIREDEFDGEFPEPDEDMDEDFSM
;
A
#
# COMPACT_ATOMS: atom_id res chain seq x y z
N MET A 1 1.52 30.13 -1.50
CA MET A 1 0.93 30.96 -0.43
C MET A 1 0.28 32.16 -1.09
N ILE A 2 -0.97 32.49 -0.73
CA ILE A 2 -1.68 33.66 -1.30
C ILE A 2 -1.45 34.86 -0.38
N ARG A 3 -0.94 35.95 -0.94
CA ARG A 3 -0.81 37.25 -0.27
C ARG A 3 -2.10 38.03 -0.44
N VAL A 4 -2.57 38.60 0.65
CA VAL A 4 -3.83 39.35 0.74
C VAL A 4 -3.53 40.74 1.28
N ILE A 5 -3.96 41.75 0.53
CA ILE A 5 -3.96 43.15 0.97
C ILE A 5 -5.40 43.58 1.14
N ILE A 6 -5.75 44.13 2.30
CA ILE A 6 -7.10 44.58 2.64
C ILE A 6 -7.03 46.03 3.06
N GLU A 7 -7.71 46.91 2.33
CA GLU A 7 -7.84 48.33 2.71
C GLU A 7 -9.23 48.61 3.28
N ASN A 8 -9.25 49.32 4.41
CA ASN A 8 -10.45 49.87 5.03
C ASN A 8 -10.21 51.34 5.37
N GLU A 9 -10.91 52.23 4.68
CA GLU A 9 -10.71 53.68 4.76
C GLU A 9 -9.24 54.09 4.51
N ASN A 10 -8.52 54.52 5.56
CA ASN A 10 -7.11 54.93 5.50
C ASN A 10 -6.15 53.87 6.06
N ASN A 11 -6.65 52.71 6.48
CA ASN A 11 -5.85 51.62 7.03
C ASN A 11 -5.69 50.49 6.02
N GLU A 12 -4.54 49.83 6.04
CA GLU A 12 -4.20 48.74 5.14
C GLU A 12 -3.59 47.58 5.94
N LEU A 13 -4.06 46.36 5.68
CA LEU A 13 -3.54 45.13 6.24
C LEU A 13 -2.85 44.32 5.14
N HIS A 14 -1.62 43.90 5.38
CA HIS A 14 -0.89 42.95 4.55
C HIS A 14 -0.76 41.63 5.29
N THR A 15 -1.30 40.56 4.73
CA THR A 15 -1.24 39.23 5.34
C THR A 15 -1.09 38.14 4.27
N GLY A 16 -0.90 36.90 4.71
CA GLY A 16 -0.79 35.73 3.85
C GLY A 16 -1.73 34.63 4.34
N LEU A 17 -2.29 33.88 3.39
CA LEU A 17 -3.11 32.71 3.65
C LEU A 17 -2.33 31.42 3.33
N PRO A 18 -2.46 30.37 4.17
CA PRO A 18 -3.39 30.27 5.30
C PRO A 18 -2.96 31.05 6.56
N ARG A 19 -3.94 31.52 7.34
CA ARG A 19 -3.77 32.24 8.61
C ARG A 19 -4.73 31.65 9.65
N PRO A 20 -4.36 31.46 10.92
CA PRO A 20 -5.34 31.08 11.94
C PRO A 20 -6.48 32.12 12.04
N MET A 21 -7.72 31.65 12.13
CA MET A 21 -8.92 32.51 12.04
C MET A 21 -8.96 33.61 13.11
N ASP A 22 -8.53 33.29 14.34
CA ASP A 22 -8.50 34.24 15.45
C ASP A 22 -7.45 35.34 15.23
N TYR A 23 -6.29 34.99 14.68
CA TYR A 23 -5.24 35.95 14.32
C TYR A 23 -5.68 36.83 13.16
N LEU A 24 -6.31 36.23 12.13
CA LEU A 24 -6.86 36.97 11.01
C LEU A 24 -7.95 37.95 11.47
N ALA A 25 -8.83 37.54 12.41
CA ALA A 25 -9.82 38.43 13.01
C ALA A 25 -9.18 39.59 13.79
N ALA A 26 -8.13 39.32 14.57
CA ALA A 26 -7.41 40.34 15.31
C ALA A 26 -6.70 41.35 14.37
N GLU A 27 -6.10 40.85 13.29
CA GLU A 27 -5.47 41.66 12.24
C GLU A 27 -6.49 42.54 11.50
N LEU A 28 -7.64 41.98 11.14
CA LEU A 28 -8.75 42.74 10.55
C LEU A 28 -9.26 43.82 11.53
N GLY A 29 -9.38 43.49 12.81
CA GLY A 29 -9.74 44.43 13.86
C GLY A 29 -8.76 45.61 13.97
N SER A 30 -7.46 45.38 13.72
CA SER A 30 -6.43 46.42 13.76
C SER A 30 -6.61 47.51 12.68
N ILE A 31 -7.29 47.17 11.57
CA ILE A 31 -7.65 48.11 10.50
C ILE A 31 -9.12 48.57 10.57
N GLY A 32 -9.80 48.28 11.68
CA GLY A 32 -11.18 48.72 11.93
C GLY A 32 -12.26 47.82 11.32
N ILE A 33 -11.92 46.61 10.86
CA ILE A 33 -12.90 45.64 10.36
C ILE A 33 -13.31 44.71 11.52
N THR A 34 -14.57 44.82 11.95
CA THR A 34 -15.14 43.99 13.03
C THR A 34 -16.19 42.98 12.53
N LYS A 35 -16.48 42.99 11.22
CA LYS A 35 -17.41 42.04 10.61
C LYS A 35 -16.86 40.62 10.68
N PRO A 36 -17.74 39.60 10.74
CA PRO A 36 -17.33 38.21 10.58
C PRO A 36 -16.54 38.02 9.28
N ILE A 37 -15.44 37.26 9.32
CA ILE A 37 -14.58 37.03 8.15
C ILE A 37 -15.36 36.36 7.00
N SER A 38 -16.40 35.57 7.31
CA SER A 38 -17.31 34.94 6.35
C SER A 38 -18.17 35.94 5.57
N GLU A 39 -18.32 37.17 6.06
CA GLU A 39 -19.07 38.24 5.39
C GLU A 39 -18.17 39.16 4.54
N ILE A 40 -16.86 38.91 4.54
CA ILE A 40 -15.89 39.67 3.75
C ILE A 40 -15.78 39.01 2.37
N THR A 41 -16.58 39.48 1.42
CA THR A 41 -16.58 39.04 0.02
C THR A 41 -15.30 39.47 -0.69
N LEU A 42 -14.84 38.64 -1.63
CA LEU A 42 -13.66 38.86 -2.47
C LEU A 42 -13.99 39.63 -3.77
N GLU A 43 -15.23 40.09 -3.90
CA GLU A 43 -15.65 40.96 -5.00
C GLU A 43 -14.91 42.30 -4.99
N LYS A 44 -14.77 42.90 -6.18
CA LYS A 44 -14.14 44.21 -6.35
C LYS A 44 -14.92 45.36 -5.69
N ASP A 45 -16.23 45.15 -5.49
CA ASP A 45 -17.17 46.15 -4.93
C ASP A 45 -17.46 45.93 -3.44
N SER A 46 -16.67 45.08 -2.77
CA SER A 46 -16.70 44.89 -1.33
C SER A 46 -16.44 46.26 -0.67
N PRO A 47 -17.03 46.56 0.51
CA PRO A 47 -16.71 47.78 1.26
C PRO A 47 -15.21 47.89 1.59
N TYR A 48 -14.46 46.80 1.46
CA TYR A 48 -13.03 46.71 1.62
C TYR A 48 -12.37 46.46 0.26
N LYS A 49 -11.31 47.19 -0.06
CA LYS A 49 -10.54 46.89 -1.27
C LYS A 49 -9.62 45.72 -0.98
N ILE A 50 -9.95 44.56 -1.52
CA ILE A 50 -9.17 43.33 -1.36
C ILE A 50 -8.35 43.09 -2.63
N ARG A 51 -7.04 42.90 -2.45
CA ARG A 51 -6.11 42.53 -3.53
C ARG A 51 -5.44 41.22 -3.17
N LEU A 52 -5.55 40.26 -4.09
CA LEU A 52 -4.99 38.92 -3.94
C LEU A 52 -3.84 38.72 -4.93
N SER A 53 -2.76 38.06 -4.50
CA SER A 53 -1.64 37.72 -5.37
C SER A 53 -0.92 36.46 -4.89
N SER A 54 -0.27 35.75 -5.81
CA SER A 54 0.60 34.63 -5.46
C SER A 54 1.76 34.52 -6.46
N ASP A 55 2.92 34.16 -5.94
CA ASP A 55 4.15 33.84 -6.68
C ASP A 55 4.28 32.36 -7.03
N LYS A 56 3.33 31.52 -6.56
CA LYS A 56 3.32 30.08 -6.80
C LYS A 56 2.30 29.69 -7.87
N VAL A 57 2.61 28.67 -8.68
CA VAL A 57 1.74 28.16 -9.77
C VAL A 57 0.39 27.71 -9.23
N PHE A 58 0.38 26.91 -8.16
CA PHE A 58 -0.86 26.50 -7.48
C PHE A 58 -1.69 27.70 -6.99
N GLY A 59 -1.02 28.69 -6.38
CA GLY A 59 -1.69 29.89 -5.90
C GLY A 59 -2.33 30.70 -7.04
N GLN A 60 -1.66 30.79 -8.19
CA GLN A 60 -2.21 31.45 -9.39
C GLN A 60 -3.43 30.69 -9.91
N ALA A 61 -3.35 29.36 -10.02
CA ALA A 61 -4.48 28.52 -10.44
C ALA A 61 -5.71 28.71 -9.53
N VAL A 62 -5.52 28.79 -8.20
CA VAL A 62 -6.62 29.10 -7.26
C VAL A 62 -7.18 30.50 -7.50
N LEU A 63 -6.33 31.52 -7.64
CA LEU A 63 -6.77 32.91 -7.80
C LEU A 63 -7.59 33.15 -9.07
N GLU A 64 -7.29 32.42 -10.16
CA GLU A 64 -8.04 32.49 -11.42
C GLU A 64 -9.47 31.93 -11.32
N ARG A 65 -9.77 31.16 -10.27
CA ARG A 65 -11.06 30.50 -10.03
C ARG A 65 -11.89 31.17 -8.95
N ILE A 66 -11.46 32.31 -8.41
CA ILE A 66 -12.21 33.03 -7.38
C ILE A 66 -13.41 33.75 -8.02
N ALA A 67 -14.60 33.43 -7.54
CA ALA A 67 -15.83 34.09 -7.92
C ALA A 67 -16.10 35.34 -7.04
N PRO A 68 -16.88 36.33 -7.50
CA PRO A 68 -17.18 37.53 -6.70
C PRO A 68 -17.88 37.23 -5.36
N TYR A 69 -18.71 36.18 -5.31
CA TYR A 69 -19.43 35.76 -4.11
C TYR A 69 -18.60 34.91 -3.14
N ASP A 70 -17.36 34.56 -3.50
CA ASP A 70 -16.45 33.89 -2.59
C ASP A 70 -16.04 34.85 -1.47
N ASN A 71 -15.73 34.32 -0.30
CA ASN A 71 -15.38 35.11 0.88
C ASN A 71 -14.00 34.73 1.46
N LEU A 72 -13.43 35.65 2.22
CA LEU A 72 -12.10 35.52 2.81
C LEU A 72 -11.97 34.30 3.73
N ALA A 73 -13.03 33.91 4.44
CA ALA A 73 -13.00 32.74 5.31
C ALA A 73 -12.92 31.43 4.50
N GLU A 74 -13.69 31.31 3.42
CA GLU A 74 -13.64 30.15 2.52
C GLU A 74 -12.30 30.05 1.80
N LEU A 75 -11.72 31.17 1.35
CA LEU A 75 -10.38 31.17 0.75
C LEU A 75 -9.32 30.74 1.74
N ASN A 76 -9.39 31.21 2.98
CA ASN A 76 -8.45 30.83 4.01
C ASN A 76 -8.57 29.33 4.36
N ARG A 77 -9.79 28.79 4.44
CA ARG A 77 -10.03 27.35 4.63
C ARG A 77 -9.49 26.52 3.47
N LEU A 78 -9.76 26.92 2.23
CA LEU A 78 -9.22 26.28 1.04
C LEU A 78 -7.68 26.28 1.07
N CYS A 79 -7.07 27.41 1.44
CA CYS A 79 -5.63 27.51 1.61
C CYS A 79 -5.11 26.56 2.71
N CYS A 80 -5.81 26.47 3.86
CA CYS A 80 -5.44 25.54 4.94
C CYS A 80 -5.51 24.08 4.48
N GLN A 81 -6.44 23.76 3.58
CA GLN A 81 -6.64 22.41 3.06
C GLN A 81 -5.63 22.07 1.97
N LEU A 82 -5.47 22.94 0.98
CA LEU A 82 -4.78 22.64 -0.27
C LEU A 82 -3.31 23.08 -0.31
N TYR A 83 -2.84 23.95 0.59
CA TYR A 83 -1.40 24.18 0.75
C TYR A 83 -0.71 23.09 1.59
N LYS A 84 -1.41 21.99 1.92
CA LYS A 84 -0.86 20.74 2.47
C LYS A 84 -0.83 19.67 1.38
N GLY A 85 0.00 18.63 1.51
CA GLY A 85 0.08 17.54 0.53
C GLY A 85 0.66 17.98 -0.84
N HIS A 86 0.90 17.02 -1.74
CA HIS A 86 1.26 17.05 -3.17
C HIS A 86 1.89 18.32 -3.80
N ASP A 87 2.83 18.10 -4.72
CA ASP A 87 3.47 19.11 -5.58
C ASP A 87 2.48 20.18 -6.06
N ASP A 88 2.80 21.45 -5.78
CA ASP A 88 2.06 22.63 -6.23
C ASP A 88 1.80 22.59 -7.75
N THR A 89 2.69 21.96 -8.53
CA THR A 89 2.55 21.77 -9.97
C THR A 89 1.40 20.82 -10.32
N PHE A 90 1.36 19.64 -9.69
CA PHE A 90 0.32 18.63 -9.93
C PHE A 90 -1.08 19.15 -9.56
N LYS A 91 -1.21 19.83 -8.42
CA LYS A 91 -2.48 20.45 -8.03
C LYS A 91 -2.91 21.55 -9.00
N ALA A 92 -1.96 22.32 -9.53
CA ALA A 92 -2.26 23.35 -10.51
C ALA A 92 -2.76 22.75 -11.82
N GLU A 93 -2.16 21.65 -12.30
CA GLU A 93 -2.61 20.90 -13.47
C GLU A 93 -4.06 20.41 -13.30
N ILE A 94 -4.38 19.79 -12.17
CA ILE A 94 -5.75 19.36 -11.85
C ILE A 94 -6.74 20.52 -11.92
N ILE A 95 -6.42 21.68 -11.33
CA ILE A 95 -7.29 22.86 -11.40
C ILE A 95 -7.44 23.35 -12.85
N ASN A 96 -6.34 23.39 -13.60
CA ASN A 96 -6.31 23.91 -14.96
C ASN A 96 -7.09 23.02 -15.94
N GLU A 97 -7.13 21.71 -15.71
CA GLU A 97 -7.91 20.75 -16.49
C GLU A 97 -9.36 20.61 -16.03
N SER A 98 -9.72 21.20 -14.89
CA SER A 98 -11.08 21.17 -14.34
C SER A 98 -11.98 22.29 -14.86
N ASN A 99 -13.29 22.12 -14.66
CA ASN A 99 -14.30 23.16 -14.86
C ASN A 99 -14.59 23.99 -13.59
N ALA A 100 -13.73 23.93 -12.57
CA ALA A 100 -13.94 24.68 -11.33
C ALA A 100 -13.94 26.19 -11.62
N ASN A 101 -14.87 26.93 -11.03
CA ASN A 101 -15.02 28.38 -11.24
C ASN A 101 -15.29 29.20 -9.97
N CYS A 102 -15.30 28.53 -8.81
CA CYS A 102 -15.42 29.14 -7.49
C CYS A 102 -14.70 28.30 -6.43
N ILE A 103 -14.54 28.84 -5.22
CA ILE A 103 -13.90 28.10 -4.11
C ILE A 103 -14.64 26.80 -3.80
N GLN A 104 -15.97 26.77 -3.92
CA GLN A 104 -16.75 25.57 -3.64
C GLN A 104 -16.43 24.43 -4.64
N ASP A 105 -16.25 24.75 -5.93
CA ASP A 105 -15.88 23.75 -6.93
C ASP A 105 -14.48 23.21 -6.66
N LEU A 106 -13.54 24.07 -6.27
CA LEU A 106 -12.19 23.66 -5.89
C LEU A 106 -12.23 22.71 -4.68
N ARG A 107 -13.07 23.00 -3.68
CA ARG A 107 -13.27 22.09 -2.54
C ARG A 107 -13.86 20.75 -2.97
N SER A 108 -14.80 20.74 -3.92
CA SER A 108 -15.35 19.50 -4.46
C SER A 108 -14.34 18.71 -5.29
N LEU A 109 -13.48 19.39 -6.06
CA LEU A 109 -12.47 18.79 -6.93
C LEU A 109 -11.40 18.02 -6.14
N PHE A 110 -10.96 18.59 -5.01
CA PHE A 110 -9.96 17.96 -4.14
C PHE A 110 -10.56 17.12 -3.01
N GLY A 111 -11.89 17.01 -2.93
CA GLY A 111 -12.59 16.30 -1.84
C GLY A 111 -12.37 16.93 -0.46
N THR A 112 -12.69 16.20 0.61
CA THR A 112 -12.26 16.51 1.99
C THR A 112 -10.89 15.94 2.33
N GLU A 113 -10.37 15.06 1.49
CA GLU A 113 -9.11 14.34 1.66
C GLU A 113 -8.30 14.42 0.37
N ILE A 114 -7.02 14.80 0.51
CA ILE A 114 -6.06 14.82 -0.61
C ILE A 114 -5.90 13.38 -1.11
N PRO A 115 -5.84 13.13 -2.45
CA PRO A 115 -5.63 11.80 -2.97
C PRO A 115 -4.44 11.13 -2.30
N VAL A 116 -4.68 10.04 -1.58
CA VAL A 116 -3.65 9.28 -0.89
C VAL A 116 -3.11 8.24 -1.88
N ASP A 117 -1.79 8.03 -1.89
CA ASP A 117 -1.22 6.86 -2.52
C ASP A 117 -1.82 5.60 -1.88
N LYS A 118 -2.69 4.93 -2.62
CA LYS A 118 -3.44 3.75 -2.13
C LYS A 118 -2.53 2.56 -1.86
N ASN A 119 -1.31 2.58 -2.40
CA ASN A 119 -0.34 1.51 -2.21
C ASN A 119 0.46 1.66 -0.90
N LYS A 120 0.19 2.71 -0.10
CA LYS A 120 0.84 2.92 1.20
C LYS A 120 -0.14 2.80 2.35
N PHE A 121 0.33 2.22 3.46
CA PHE A 121 -0.43 2.19 4.70
C PHE A 121 -0.45 3.58 5.33
N VAL A 122 -1.65 4.16 5.46
CA VAL A 122 -1.89 5.46 6.09
C VAL A 122 -2.80 5.28 7.29
N ILE A 123 -2.37 5.81 8.43
CA ILE A 123 -3.13 5.72 9.68
C ILE A 123 -4.09 6.90 9.77
N HIS A 124 -5.39 6.61 9.60
CA HIS A 124 -6.46 7.58 9.78
C HIS A 124 -6.82 7.68 11.27
N ALA A 125 -6.18 8.60 11.99
CA ALA A 125 -6.51 8.87 13.38
C ALA A 125 -7.68 9.87 13.47
N GLN A 126 -8.79 9.46 14.09
CA GLN A 126 -9.86 10.37 14.48
C GLN A 126 -9.62 10.89 15.90
N LEU A 127 -9.62 12.20 16.07
CA LEU A 127 -9.44 12.84 17.38
C LEU A 127 -10.80 13.15 18.01
N ASP A 128 -11.13 12.50 19.14
CA ASP A 128 -12.37 12.77 19.89
C ASP A 128 -12.44 14.21 20.43
N PHE A 129 -11.26 14.79 20.67
CA PHE A 129 -11.11 16.20 21.00
C PHE A 129 -10.08 16.80 20.05
N GLU A 130 -10.55 17.28 18.90
CA GLU A 130 -9.75 18.06 17.98
C GLU A 130 -9.53 19.46 18.58
N PRO A 131 -8.30 19.83 18.98
CA PRO A 131 -8.02 21.22 19.29
C PRO A 131 -8.37 22.03 18.03
N LYS A 132 -9.03 23.18 18.19
CA LYS A 132 -9.45 24.06 17.07
C LYS A 132 -8.36 24.36 16.02
N TYR A 133 -7.10 24.09 16.34
CA TYR A 133 -5.91 24.41 15.55
C TYR A 133 -4.87 23.27 15.56
N LEU A 134 -5.27 22.01 15.71
CA LEU A 134 -4.35 20.89 15.47
C LEU A 134 -4.51 20.41 14.03
N TYR A 135 -3.45 20.58 13.26
CA TYR A 135 -3.35 20.06 11.91
C TYR A 135 -2.28 18.98 11.92
N PRO A 136 -2.63 17.70 12.16
CA PRO A 136 -1.63 16.65 12.16
C PRO A 136 -1.01 16.55 10.76
N SER A 137 0.32 16.49 10.69
CA SER A 137 1.04 16.13 9.47
C SER A 137 0.59 14.74 9.02
N ARG A 138 0.64 14.50 7.70
CA ARG A 138 0.32 13.16 7.17
C ARG A 138 1.39 12.20 7.65
N CYS A 139 1.00 10.96 7.99
CA CYS A 139 1.95 9.92 8.37
C CYS A 139 1.85 8.76 7.39
N VAL A 140 2.97 8.43 6.77
CA VAL A 140 3.11 7.33 5.82
C VAL A 140 4.07 6.31 6.40
N VAL A 141 3.65 5.04 6.43
CA VAL A 141 4.52 3.94 6.83
C VAL A 141 5.28 3.43 5.62
N GLU A 142 6.59 3.69 5.59
CA GLU A 142 7.49 3.22 4.52
C GLU A 142 7.86 1.74 4.66
N LYS A 143 7.81 1.22 5.89
CA LYS A 143 8.07 -0.18 6.21
C LYS A 143 7.48 -0.54 7.57
N ALA A 144 6.85 -1.71 7.65
CA ALA A 144 6.44 -2.31 8.90
C ALA A 144 7.38 -3.48 9.25
N LEU A 145 7.69 -3.64 10.53
CA LEU A 145 8.61 -4.68 11.03
C LEU A 145 8.06 -5.29 12.30
N THR A 146 7.89 -6.61 12.33
CA THR A 146 7.64 -7.33 13.58
C THR A 146 8.96 -7.55 14.32
N ILE A 147 9.08 -7.02 15.53
CA ILE A 147 10.29 -7.03 16.35
C ILE A 147 10.07 -7.78 17.68
N PRO A 148 11.12 -8.36 18.29
CA PRO A 148 11.05 -8.93 19.63
C PRO A 148 10.57 -7.91 20.68
N HIS A 149 9.86 -8.40 21.70
CA HIS A 149 9.36 -7.56 22.79
C HIS A 149 10.46 -6.76 23.51
N GLU A 150 11.67 -7.31 23.66
CA GLU A 150 12.80 -6.61 24.27
C GLU A 150 13.23 -5.38 23.44
N ASP A 151 13.26 -5.51 22.12
CA ASP A 151 13.59 -4.42 21.21
C ASP A 151 12.50 -3.34 21.26
N PHE A 152 11.24 -3.76 21.24
CA PHE A 152 10.09 -2.87 21.36
C PHE A 152 10.14 -2.04 22.66
N MET A 153 10.41 -2.69 23.79
CA MET A 153 10.52 -2.01 25.08
C MET A 153 11.75 -1.09 25.15
N ARG A 154 12.89 -1.51 24.58
CA ARG A 154 14.11 -0.69 24.54
C ARG A 154 13.87 0.61 23.79
N ILE A 155 13.28 0.55 22.60
CA ILE A 155 13.01 1.73 21.77
C ILE A 155 11.94 2.61 22.43
N SER A 156 10.90 2.00 23.01
CA SER A 156 9.82 2.74 23.69
C SER A 156 10.29 3.53 24.91
N VAL A 157 11.19 2.95 25.72
CA VAL A 157 11.66 3.57 26.98
C VAL A 157 12.79 4.57 26.74
N ALA A 158 13.63 4.35 25.72
CA ALA A 158 14.79 5.18 25.43
C ALA A 158 14.88 5.53 23.93
N PRO A 159 13.90 6.27 23.37
CA PRO A 159 13.80 6.48 21.92
C PRO A 159 14.99 7.21 21.31
N MET A 160 15.64 8.10 22.06
CA MET A 160 16.81 8.85 21.59
C MET A 160 18.14 8.08 21.71
N LYS A 161 18.12 6.81 22.15
CA LYS A 161 19.32 5.97 22.17
C LYS A 161 19.53 5.37 20.77
N PRO A 162 20.75 5.37 20.23
CA PRO A 162 21.04 4.69 18.96
C PRO A 162 20.57 3.24 18.99
N ASP A 163 19.87 2.84 17.94
CA ASP A 163 19.32 1.49 17.79
C ASP A 163 19.61 0.95 16.37
N THR A 164 20.04 -0.31 16.30
CA THR A 164 20.47 -0.94 15.05
C THR A 164 19.33 -1.14 14.05
N ILE A 165 18.10 -1.34 14.54
CA ILE A 165 16.92 -1.48 13.67
C ILE A 165 16.63 -0.13 13.00
N ILE A 166 16.66 0.95 13.78
CA ILE A 166 16.42 2.31 13.27
C ILE A 166 17.52 2.70 12.28
N ALA A 167 18.78 2.47 12.63
CA ALA A 167 19.93 2.80 11.77
C ALA A 167 19.86 2.09 10.40
N LYS A 168 19.38 0.84 10.35
CA LYS A 168 19.25 0.06 9.11
C LYS A 168 18.29 0.69 8.09
N PHE A 169 17.29 1.43 8.56
CA PHE A 169 16.22 2.00 7.73
C PHE A 169 16.16 3.53 7.84
N ALA A 170 17.24 4.16 8.31
CA ALA A 170 17.29 5.61 8.54
C ALA A 170 17.01 6.41 7.25
N ASP A 171 17.43 5.89 6.09
CA ASP A 171 17.18 6.46 4.77
C ASP A 171 15.70 6.51 4.39
N LYS A 172 14.86 5.68 5.03
CA LYS A 172 13.40 5.66 4.79
C LYS A 172 12.62 6.60 5.69
N MET A 173 13.24 7.19 6.71
CA MET A 173 12.56 8.05 7.68
C MET A 173 12.97 9.51 7.51
N PHE A 174 12.04 10.34 7.06
CA PHE A 174 12.26 11.77 6.85
C PHE A 174 10.96 12.54 6.88
N TYR A 175 11.06 13.86 7.03
CA TYR A 175 9.93 14.76 6.86
C TYR A 175 9.98 15.38 5.47
N ASP A 176 8.93 15.14 4.67
CA ASP A 176 8.75 15.75 3.36
C ASP A 176 8.09 17.14 3.52
N HIS A 177 8.92 18.16 3.40
CA HIS A 177 8.50 19.56 3.46
C HIS A 177 7.63 19.99 2.28
N SER A 178 7.63 19.25 1.16
CA SER A 178 6.86 19.61 -0.03
C SER A 178 5.36 19.36 0.17
N ASP A 179 5.02 18.34 0.97
CA ASP A 179 3.67 17.84 1.11
C ASP A 179 3.22 17.64 2.58
N ASP A 180 4.05 18.02 3.56
CA ASP A 180 3.78 17.90 5.00
C ASP A 180 3.53 16.44 5.42
N THR A 181 4.33 15.52 4.87
CA THR A 181 4.30 14.08 5.18
C THR A 181 5.49 13.66 6.04
N GLU A 182 5.20 12.97 7.14
CA GLU A 182 6.15 12.23 7.95
C GLU A 182 6.27 10.80 7.41
N HIS A 183 7.44 10.46 6.90
CA HIS A 183 7.77 9.10 6.49
C HIS A 183 8.35 8.33 7.67
N CYS A 184 7.64 7.27 8.07
CA CYS A 184 7.87 6.57 9.32
C CYS A 184 8.10 5.07 9.10
N LEU A 185 8.69 4.43 10.11
CA LEU A 185 8.62 2.98 10.28
C LEU A 185 7.51 2.63 11.27
N LEU A 186 6.85 1.52 11.04
CA LEU A 186 5.96 0.90 12.04
C LEU A 186 6.66 -0.32 12.64
N LEU A 187 7.08 -0.24 13.89
CA LEU A 187 7.65 -1.39 14.60
C LEU A 187 6.56 -2.04 15.44
N ILE A 188 6.30 -3.33 15.21
CA ILE A 188 5.21 -4.08 15.81
C ILE A 188 5.80 -5.10 16.79
N ASP A 189 5.36 -5.07 18.03
CA ASP A 189 5.73 -6.03 19.06
C ASP A 189 5.16 -7.41 18.73
N ARG A 190 6.05 -8.39 18.58
CA ARG A 190 5.69 -9.79 18.30
C ARG A 190 4.76 -10.39 19.37
N ASP A 191 4.92 -10.01 20.64
CA ASP A 191 4.28 -10.73 21.74
C ASP A 191 2.82 -10.28 21.96
N ASN A 192 2.54 -8.99 21.74
CA ASN A 192 1.22 -8.41 22.02
C ASN A 192 0.55 -7.70 20.84
N GLY A 193 1.25 -7.57 19.70
CA GLY A 193 0.72 -6.98 18.47
C GLY A 193 0.47 -5.47 18.53
N ASN A 194 0.91 -4.77 19.59
CA ASN A 194 0.96 -3.31 19.60
C ASN A 194 2.17 -2.83 18.80
N GLY A 195 2.16 -1.56 18.40
CA GLY A 195 3.25 -1.00 17.63
C GLY A 195 3.69 0.37 18.11
N ILE A 196 4.81 0.81 17.57
CA ILE A 196 5.29 2.18 17.67
C ILE A 196 5.61 2.68 16.26
N LEU A 197 5.07 3.85 15.92
CA LEU A 197 5.56 4.61 14.78
C LEU A 197 6.86 5.29 15.17
N VAL A 198 7.86 5.18 14.31
CA VAL A 198 9.18 5.74 14.51
C VAL A 198 9.51 6.65 13.34
N GLN A 199 9.96 7.85 13.67
CA GLN A 199 10.51 8.81 12.72
C GLN A 199 11.87 9.25 13.26
N SER A 200 12.92 9.19 12.44
CA SER A 200 14.28 9.55 12.85
C SER A 200 14.89 10.78 12.17
N GLU A 201 14.25 11.34 11.13
CA GLU A 201 14.83 12.34 10.22
C GLU A 201 16.26 11.93 9.76
N GLY A 202 16.43 10.69 9.32
CA GLY A 202 17.72 10.15 8.89
C GLY A 202 18.71 9.82 10.01
N SER A 203 18.32 9.95 11.28
CA SER A 203 19.17 9.61 12.43
C SER A 203 19.12 8.12 12.78
N GLU A 204 20.09 7.65 13.56
CA GLU A 204 20.18 6.26 14.06
C GLU A 204 19.33 5.99 15.32
N TYR A 205 18.49 6.94 15.72
CA TYR A 205 17.62 6.87 16.90
C TYR A 205 16.24 7.43 16.59
N ALA A 206 15.24 7.06 17.38
CA ALA A 206 13.86 7.52 17.18
C ALA A 206 13.72 8.95 17.70
N LYS A 207 13.70 9.92 16.78
CA LYS A 207 13.50 11.34 17.12
C LYS A 207 12.07 11.60 17.57
N GLN A 208 11.11 10.95 16.92
CA GLN A 208 9.70 10.96 17.28
C GLN A 208 9.20 9.51 17.40
N VAL A 209 8.37 9.26 18.41
CA VAL A 209 7.73 7.97 18.62
C VAL A 209 6.26 8.16 18.99
N GLN A 210 5.39 7.36 18.39
CA GLN A 210 3.97 7.31 18.76
C GLN A 210 3.53 5.86 18.97
N PHE A 211 2.94 5.57 20.12
CA PHE A 211 2.37 4.26 20.41
C PHE A 211 1.08 4.03 19.62
N ILE A 212 0.98 2.86 18.98
CA ILE A 212 -0.14 2.43 18.17
C ILE A 212 -0.72 1.14 18.78
N PRO A 213 -1.87 1.21 19.47
CA PRO A 213 -2.51 0.01 20.01
C PRO A 213 -2.99 -0.89 18.87
N LYS A 214 -2.82 -2.21 19.03
CA LYS A 214 -3.23 -3.22 18.04
C LYS A 214 -2.69 -2.97 16.62
N ALA A 215 -1.47 -2.46 16.51
CA ALA A 215 -0.82 -2.16 15.23
C ALA A 215 -0.80 -3.35 14.26
N GLN A 216 -0.57 -4.56 14.76
CA GLN A 216 -0.59 -5.79 13.94
C GLN A 216 -1.93 -5.95 13.22
N MET A 217 -3.03 -5.89 13.97
CA MET A 217 -4.38 -6.01 13.42
C MET A 217 -4.69 -4.90 12.41
N LEU A 218 -4.27 -3.65 12.68
CA LEU A 218 -4.47 -2.54 11.74
C LEU A 218 -3.71 -2.74 10.44
N TYR A 219 -2.46 -3.19 10.54
CA TYR A 219 -1.59 -3.41 9.38
C TYR A 219 -2.06 -4.61 8.56
N ASP A 220 -2.45 -5.71 9.20
CA ASP A 220 -2.98 -6.90 8.52
C ASP A 220 -4.29 -6.61 7.79
N ASN A 221 -5.21 -5.87 8.43
CA ASN A 221 -6.45 -5.44 7.78
C ASN A 221 -6.15 -4.58 6.54
N TYR A 222 -5.21 -3.63 6.64
CA TYR A 222 -4.80 -2.84 5.49
C TYR A 222 -4.28 -3.73 4.35
N ARG A 223 -3.37 -4.66 4.65
CA ARG A 223 -2.81 -5.57 3.65
C ARG A 223 -3.91 -6.38 2.98
N GLN A 224 -4.83 -6.94 3.76
CA GLN A 224 -5.94 -7.72 3.22
C GLN A 224 -6.88 -6.89 2.34
N GLU A 225 -7.23 -5.67 2.74
CA GLU A 225 -8.13 -4.78 1.97
C GLU A 225 -7.51 -4.27 0.67
N HIS A 226 -6.18 -4.18 0.60
CA HIS A 226 -5.45 -3.60 -0.53
C HIS A 226 -4.75 -4.65 -1.40
N ALA A 227 -4.75 -5.92 -0.96
CA ALA A 227 -4.22 -7.01 -1.75
C ALA A 227 -5.12 -7.28 -2.96
N LYS A 228 -4.48 -7.62 -4.07
CA LYS A 228 -5.15 -8.09 -5.29
C LYS A 228 -4.75 -9.53 -5.53
N GLU A 229 -5.71 -10.34 -5.96
CA GLU A 229 -5.42 -11.69 -6.43
C GLU A 229 -4.58 -11.60 -7.70
N VAL A 230 -3.48 -12.35 -7.72
CA VAL A 230 -2.63 -12.63 -8.86
C VAL A 230 -2.39 -14.13 -8.89
N LYS A 231 -2.61 -14.77 -10.03
CA LYS A 231 -2.36 -16.20 -10.18
C LYS A 231 -1.00 -16.46 -10.78
N PHE A 232 -0.41 -17.57 -10.33
CA PHE A 232 0.76 -18.16 -10.97
C PHE A 232 0.45 -19.60 -11.34
N TYR A 233 0.67 -19.94 -12.60
CA TYR A 233 0.40 -21.24 -13.19
C TYR A 233 1.67 -22.09 -13.19
N CYS A 234 1.53 -23.37 -12.87
CA CYS A 234 2.61 -24.35 -12.98
C CYS A 234 2.09 -25.67 -13.56
N PRO A 235 2.94 -26.46 -14.24
CA PRO A 235 2.59 -27.81 -14.67
C PRO A 235 2.17 -28.66 -13.47
N LEU A 236 1.16 -29.51 -13.68
CA LEU A 236 0.69 -30.48 -12.67
C LEU A 236 0.99 -31.88 -13.17
N ARG A 237 1.63 -32.70 -12.34
CA ARG A 237 1.87 -34.11 -12.64
C ARG A 237 0.88 -34.97 -11.85
N VAL A 238 0.09 -35.78 -12.55
CA VAL A 238 -0.88 -36.69 -11.93
C VAL A 238 -0.52 -38.12 -12.29
N VAL A 239 -0.38 -38.97 -11.29
CA VAL A 239 -0.10 -40.39 -11.49
C VAL A 239 -1.09 -41.26 -10.74
N TYR A 240 -1.45 -42.41 -11.28
CA TYR A 240 -2.18 -43.43 -10.53
C TYR A 240 -1.26 -44.08 -9.49
N ASP A 241 -1.76 -44.26 -8.27
CA ASP A 241 -1.08 -45.00 -7.19
C ASP A 241 -1.18 -46.52 -7.42
N ILE A 242 -0.49 -46.98 -8.46
CA ILE A 242 -0.46 -48.38 -8.91
C ILE A 242 0.98 -48.78 -9.26
N ASP A 243 1.32 -50.05 -9.04
CA ASP A 243 2.64 -50.62 -9.32
C ASP A 243 2.86 -50.92 -10.83
N TYR A 244 2.70 -49.91 -11.70
CA TYR A 244 2.96 -50.00 -13.15
C TYR A 244 3.89 -48.87 -13.62
N GLU A 245 4.77 -49.15 -14.58
CA GLU A 245 5.73 -48.18 -15.12
C GLU A 245 5.09 -47.02 -15.89
N ASP A 246 3.88 -47.22 -16.45
CA ASP A 246 3.11 -46.21 -17.19
C ASP A 246 1.82 -45.92 -16.42
N ASN A 247 1.94 -45.06 -15.41
CA ASN A 247 0.86 -44.68 -14.51
C ASN A 247 0.54 -43.17 -14.57
N GLU A 248 1.20 -42.42 -15.45
CA GLU A 248 0.99 -40.99 -15.61
C GLU A 248 -0.30 -40.68 -16.38
N VAL A 249 -1.01 -39.65 -15.95
CA VAL A 249 -2.28 -39.21 -16.53
C VAL A 249 -2.02 -37.94 -17.33
N TYR A 250 -2.39 -37.94 -18.61
CA TYR A 250 -2.31 -36.75 -19.45
C TYR A 250 -3.14 -35.59 -18.86
N PRO A 251 -2.70 -34.33 -19.01
CA PRO A 251 -3.39 -33.17 -18.43
C PRO A 251 -4.89 -33.06 -18.79
N GLU A 252 -5.26 -33.38 -20.04
CA GLU A 252 -6.65 -33.41 -20.53
C GLU A 252 -7.51 -34.46 -19.79
N ASP A 253 -6.94 -35.64 -19.53
CA ASP A 253 -7.61 -36.72 -18.81
C ASP A 253 -7.65 -36.45 -17.30
N ALA A 254 -6.65 -35.75 -16.77
CA ALA A 254 -6.56 -35.38 -15.36
C ALA A 254 -7.66 -34.39 -14.94
N ALA A 255 -8.22 -33.62 -15.88
CA ALA A 255 -9.29 -32.66 -15.61
C ALA A 255 -10.53 -33.27 -14.93
N VAL A 256 -10.80 -34.57 -15.14
CA VAL A 256 -11.90 -35.28 -14.47
C VAL A 256 -11.71 -35.37 -12.95
N PHE A 257 -10.47 -35.29 -12.46
CA PHE A 257 -10.11 -35.35 -11.04
C PHE A 257 -10.13 -33.99 -10.35
N TYR A 258 -10.47 -32.91 -11.07
CA TYR A 258 -10.50 -31.54 -10.55
C TYR A 258 -11.15 -31.43 -9.16
N ASN A 259 -12.36 -32.01 -9.00
CA ASN A 259 -13.07 -31.94 -7.72
C ASN A 259 -12.35 -32.73 -6.62
N ASN A 260 -11.84 -33.93 -6.93
CA ASN A 260 -11.10 -34.76 -5.98
C ASN A 260 -9.88 -34.01 -5.43
N ILE A 261 -9.13 -33.37 -6.32
CA ILE A 261 -7.91 -32.62 -5.97
C ILE A 261 -8.26 -31.35 -5.19
N LYS A 262 -9.30 -30.61 -5.58
CA LYS A 262 -9.82 -29.47 -4.82
C LYS A 262 -10.21 -29.84 -3.39
N TYR A 263 -10.88 -30.97 -3.20
CA TYR A 263 -11.23 -31.46 -1.87
C TYR A 263 -9.99 -31.84 -1.06
N ALA A 264 -9.04 -32.54 -1.67
CA ALA A 264 -7.78 -32.90 -1.01
C ALA A 264 -6.97 -31.68 -0.58
N LEU A 265 -6.88 -30.65 -1.40
CA LEU A 265 -6.20 -29.39 -1.06
C LEU A 265 -6.89 -28.67 0.12
N ALA A 266 -8.22 -28.67 0.16
CA ALA A 266 -8.97 -28.09 1.27
C ALA A 266 -8.79 -28.87 2.59
N GLU A 267 -8.58 -30.19 2.54
CA GLU A 267 -8.25 -31.01 3.71
C GLU A 267 -6.77 -30.91 4.10
N PHE A 268 -5.88 -30.56 3.15
CA PHE A 268 -4.45 -30.37 3.38
C PHE A 268 -4.13 -29.05 4.12
N GLU A 269 -4.95 -28.01 3.94
CA GLU A 269 -4.72 -26.69 4.55
C GLU A 269 -4.69 -26.78 6.09
N GLU A 270 -3.54 -26.49 6.68
CA GLU A 270 -3.35 -26.47 8.13
C GLU A 270 -3.98 -25.19 8.76
N PRO A 271 -4.49 -25.26 10.01
CA PRO A 271 -5.12 -24.12 10.67
C PRO A 271 -4.22 -22.86 10.74
N GLU A 272 -2.91 -23.04 10.91
CA GLU A 272 -1.91 -21.97 10.96
C GLU A 272 -1.71 -21.27 9.61
N GLU A 273 -1.85 -22.02 8.52
CA GLU A 273 -1.68 -21.54 7.15
C GLU A 273 -2.94 -20.87 6.61
N LYS A 274 -4.10 -21.08 7.24
CA LYS A 274 -5.39 -20.57 6.75
C LYS A 274 -5.40 -19.09 6.32
N ALA A 275 -4.64 -18.24 7.01
CA ALA A 275 -4.57 -16.81 6.70
C ALA A 275 -3.58 -16.47 5.57
N ARG A 276 -2.37 -17.07 5.56
CA ARG A 276 -1.26 -16.67 4.67
C ARG A 276 -0.85 -17.75 3.65
N GLY A 277 -1.38 -18.96 3.76
CA GLY A 277 -0.93 -20.14 3.03
C GLY A 277 0.57 -20.38 3.22
N LEU A 278 1.26 -20.65 2.12
CA LEU A 278 2.71 -20.85 2.06
C LEU A 278 3.50 -19.64 2.58
N MET A 279 2.92 -18.43 2.57
CA MET A 279 3.56 -17.23 3.14
C MET A 279 3.56 -17.20 4.67
N HIS A 280 2.90 -18.15 5.35
CA HIS A 280 3.01 -18.29 6.80
C HIS A 280 4.46 -18.52 7.25
N TRP A 281 5.21 -19.34 6.50
CA TRP A 281 6.58 -19.73 6.81
C TRP A 281 7.63 -18.76 6.28
N TYR A 282 7.22 -17.75 5.51
CA TYR A 282 8.11 -16.74 4.97
C TYR A 282 8.38 -15.66 6.02
N HIS A 283 9.63 -15.47 6.40
CA HIS A 283 10.01 -14.55 7.49
C HIS A 283 11.15 -13.59 7.13
N ASN A 284 11.44 -13.39 5.84
CA ASN A 284 12.50 -12.48 5.42
C ASN A 284 11.99 -11.03 5.35
N SER A 285 12.14 -10.30 6.45
CA SER A 285 11.72 -8.90 6.54
C SER A 285 12.57 -7.91 5.72
N GLY A 286 13.62 -8.37 5.02
CA GLY A 286 14.57 -7.50 4.32
C GLY A 286 14.34 -7.31 2.82
N ASP A 287 13.66 -8.25 2.16
CA ASP A 287 13.56 -8.28 0.68
C ASP A 287 12.30 -7.62 0.13
N GLY A 288 11.31 -7.31 0.97
CA GLY A 288 10.04 -6.68 0.57
C GLY A 288 8.94 -7.66 0.18
N VAL A 289 9.27 -8.94 -0.05
CA VAL A 289 8.29 -9.98 -0.40
C VAL A 289 7.34 -10.23 0.76
N ASP A 290 7.85 -10.34 1.99
CA ASP A 290 7.01 -10.62 3.17
C ASP A 290 5.98 -9.50 3.45
N ASP A 291 6.28 -8.26 3.06
CA ASP A 291 5.36 -7.13 3.23
C ASP A 291 4.27 -7.14 2.16
N LYS A 292 4.67 -7.37 0.91
CA LYS A 292 3.81 -7.20 -0.26
C LYS A 292 2.97 -8.43 -0.52
N VAL A 293 3.49 -9.63 -0.29
CA VAL A 293 2.74 -10.87 -0.51
C VAL A 293 2.05 -11.28 0.78
N TRP A 294 0.74 -11.03 0.84
CA TRP A 294 -0.08 -11.34 2.00
C TRP A 294 -0.30 -12.85 2.14
N SER A 295 -0.76 -13.49 1.07
CA SER A 295 -1.02 -14.94 1.04
C SER A 295 -0.58 -15.57 -0.28
N ALA A 296 -0.24 -16.87 -0.24
CA ALA A 296 -0.01 -17.69 -1.42
C ALA A 296 -0.51 -19.11 -1.13
N LYS A 297 -1.47 -19.62 -1.92
CA LYS A 297 -2.13 -20.91 -1.67
C LYS A 297 -2.10 -21.79 -2.90
N MET A 298 -1.77 -23.08 -2.69
CA MET A 298 -1.87 -24.11 -3.71
C MET A 298 -3.32 -24.34 -4.09
N ASP A 299 -3.59 -24.40 -5.38
CA ASP A 299 -4.91 -24.62 -5.96
C ASP A 299 -4.78 -25.27 -7.35
N VAL A 300 -5.90 -25.68 -7.95
CA VAL A 300 -5.93 -26.18 -9.35
C VAL A 300 -7.01 -25.49 -10.17
N GLU A 301 -6.82 -25.39 -11.48
CA GLU A 301 -7.82 -24.90 -12.44
C GLU A 301 -7.86 -25.80 -13.68
N VAL A 302 -8.98 -25.78 -14.40
CA VAL A 302 -9.04 -26.36 -15.75
C VAL A 302 -8.92 -25.21 -16.74
N TYR A 303 -7.85 -25.20 -17.52
CA TYR A 303 -7.57 -24.22 -18.56
C TYR A 303 -7.50 -24.96 -19.90
N ASP A 304 -8.31 -24.53 -20.88
CA ASP A 304 -8.43 -25.18 -22.20
C ASP A 304 -8.51 -26.72 -22.16
N GLU A 305 -9.41 -27.25 -21.32
CA GLU A 305 -9.64 -28.69 -21.08
C GLU A 305 -8.53 -29.42 -20.30
N GLU A 306 -7.39 -28.78 -20.03
CA GLU A 306 -6.28 -29.34 -19.25
C GLU A 306 -6.30 -28.92 -17.78
N LEU A 307 -5.95 -29.86 -16.89
CA LEU A 307 -5.77 -29.56 -15.47
C LEU A 307 -4.39 -28.92 -15.21
N VAL A 308 -4.38 -27.73 -14.62
CA VAL A 308 -3.16 -26.99 -14.30
C VAL A 308 -3.06 -26.67 -12.81
N GLY A 309 -1.83 -26.60 -12.31
CA GLY A 309 -1.52 -26.11 -10.96
C GLY A 309 -1.60 -24.59 -10.90
N VAL A 310 -2.14 -24.06 -9.82
CA VAL A 310 -2.31 -22.62 -9.61
C VAL A 310 -1.86 -22.24 -8.21
N ILE A 311 -1.06 -21.19 -8.09
CA ILE A 311 -0.75 -20.53 -6.83
C ILE A 311 -1.53 -19.22 -6.76
N ARG A 312 -2.63 -19.26 -6.01
CA ARG A 312 -3.47 -18.09 -5.76
C ARG A 312 -2.78 -17.19 -4.75
N THR A 313 -2.33 -16.03 -5.23
CA THR A 313 -1.49 -15.13 -4.45
C THR A 313 -2.20 -13.80 -4.24
N GLU A 314 -2.19 -13.27 -3.02
CA GLU A 314 -2.73 -11.95 -2.69
C GLU A 314 -1.58 -10.96 -2.50
N ILE A 315 -1.44 -9.99 -3.42
CA ILE A 315 -0.31 -9.03 -3.47
C ILE A 315 -0.79 -7.60 -3.20
N VAL A 316 -0.14 -6.93 -2.26
CA VAL A 316 -0.32 -5.51 -1.92
C VAL A 316 0.64 -4.67 -2.77
N GLY A 317 0.09 -3.87 -3.68
CA GLY A 317 0.88 -3.06 -4.61
C GLY A 317 1.51 -3.89 -5.73
N GLU A 318 2.76 -3.60 -6.07
CA GLU A 318 3.51 -4.29 -7.14
C GLU A 318 4.84 -4.83 -6.61
N LEU A 319 5.21 -6.02 -7.08
CA LEU A 319 6.54 -6.60 -6.87
C LEU A 319 7.49 -6.04 -7.92
N THR A 320 8.67 -5.64 -7.49
CA THR A 320 9.82 -5.40 -8.38
C THR A 320 10.31 -6.71 -8.99
N ASP A 321 11.12 -6.65 -10.04
CA ASP A 321 11.67 -7.86 -10.70
C ASP A 321 12.45 -8.75 -9.71
N ASP A 322 13.23 -8.15 -8.81
CA ASP A 322 13.98 -8.87 -7.78
C ASP A 322 13.08 -9.53 -6.73
N GLU A 323 12.03 -8.83 -6.30
CA GLU A 323 11.01 -9.37 -5.38
C GLU A 323 10.22 -10.50 -6.04
N MET A 324 9.84 -10.35 -7.31
CA MET A 324 9.14 -11.36 -8.10
C MET A 324 9.99 -12.63 -8.24
N ARG A 325 11.27 -12.48 -8.60
CA ARG A 325 12.20 -13.62 -8.68
C ARG A 325 12.33 -14.32 -7.33
N THR A 326 12.54 -13.56 -6.26
CA THR A 326 12.66 -14.11 -4.89
C THR A 326 11.38 -14.85 -4.46
N PHE A 327 10.21 -14.30 -4.78
CA PHE A 327 8.93 -14.95 -4.54
C PHE A 327 8.79 -16.25 -5.33
N LYS A 328 9.06 -16.25 -6.63
CA LYS A 328 9.00 -17.46 -7.47
C LYS A 328 9.97 -18.53 -6.99
N ASP A 329 11.20 -18.16 -6.62
CA ASP A 329 12.21 -19.07 -6.07
C ASP A 329 11.71 -19.73 -4.77
N TYR A 330 11.10 -18.94 -3.88
CA TYR A 330 10.52 -19.46 -2.63
C TYR A 330 9.37 -20.43 -2.86
N ILE A 331 8.40 -20.04 -3.70
CA ILE A 331 7.24 -20.89 -4.01
C ILE A 331 7.69 -22.19 -4.68
N THR A 332 8.63 -22.12 -5.63
CA THR A 332 9.21 -23.30 -6.26
C THR A 332 9.81 -24.24 -5.23
N GLY A 333 10.58 -23.72 -4.27
CA GLY A 333 11.10 -24.53 -3.17
C GLY A 333 10.01 -25.16 -2.29
N GLN A 334 8.93 -24.43 -2.01
CA GLN A 334 7.77 -24.98 -1.27
C GLN A 334 7.05 -26.08 -2.05
N LEU A 335 6.97 -25.99 -3.37
CA LEU A 335 6.35 -27.01 -4.22
C LEU A 335 7.25 -28.25 -4.39
N ALA A 336 8.57 -28.08 -4.43
CA ALA A 336 9.51 -29.17 -4.66
C ALA A 336 9.78 -30.03 -3.41
N ASP A 337 10.03 -29.41 -2.24
CA ASP A 337 10.57 -30.08 -1.04
C ASP A 337 9.81 -29.68 0.25
N GLY A 338 8.71 -28.93 0.09
CA GLY A 338 7.92 -28.40 1.20
C GLY A 338 6.49 -28.95 1.22
N ALA A 339 5.54 -28.02 1.15
CA ALA A 339 4.12 -28.33 1.08
C ALA A 339 3.77 -29.23 -0.13
N GLY A 340 4.40 -29.01 -1.28
CA GLY A 340 4.12 -29.79 -2.49
C GLY A 340 4.52 -31.27 -2.35
N GLU A 341 5.73 -31.57 -1.87
CA GLU A 341 6.14 -32.94 -1.58
C GLU A 341 5.22 -33.61 -0.54
N SER A 342 4.87 -32.87 0.52
CA SER A 342 3.97 -33.35 1.56
C SER A 342 2.56 -33.64 1.06
N PHE A 343 2.11 -32.93 0.02
CA PHE A 343 0.83 -33.15 -0.65
C PHE A 343 0.91 -34.34 -1.62
N GLU A 344 2.00 -34.45 -2.39
CA GLU A 344 2.24 -35.55 -3.34
C GLU A 344 2.21 -36.92 -2.65
N GLN A 345 2.72 -37.02 -1.44
CA GLN A 345 2.74 -38.27 -0.66
C GLN A 345 1.35 -38.72 -0.14
N ARG A 346 0.26 -38.01 -0.47
CA ARG A 346 -1.10 -38.32 -0.01
C ARG A 346 -1.95 -38.88 -1.16
N PRO A 347 -2.31 -40.18 -1.12
CA PRO A 347 -3.23 -40.77 -2.07
C PRO A 347 -4.60 -40.08 -2.03
N ILE A 348 -5.09 -39.64 -3.19
CA ILE A 348 -6.40 -39.01 -3.35
C ILE A 348 -7.37 -40.05 -3.91
N GLY A 349 -8.39 -40.37 -3.13
CA GLY A 349 -9.41 -41.34 -3.53
C GLY A 349 -10.22 -40.90 -4.74
N THR A 350 -10.27 -41.73 -5.77
CA THR A 350 -11.15 -41.55 -6.95
C THR A 350 -12.06 -42.79 -7.14
N PRO A 351 -13.10 -42.74 -7.99
CA PRO A 351 -13.97 -43.90 -8.23
C PRO A 351 -13.27 -45.14 -8.82
N GLY A 352 -12.08 -44.99 -9.41
CA GLY A 352 -11.35 -46.08 -10.06
C GLY A 352 -10.10 -46.52 -9.29
N SER A 353 -9.15 -45.60 -9.11
CA SER A 353 -7.87 -45.81 -8.42
C SER A 353 -7.48 -44.54 -7.68
N ASP A 354 -6.70 -44.69 -6.62
CA ASP A 354 -6.11 -43.52 -5.98
C ASP A 354 -5.10 -42.88 -6.94
N ILE A 355 -4.95 -41.56 -6.83
CA ILE A 355 -3.98 -40.76 -7.60
C ILE A 355 -3.05 -40.02 -6.63
N LEU A 356 -1.83 -39.74 -7.09
CA LEU A 356 -0.88 -38.83 -6.46
C LEU A 356 -0.70 -37.63 -7.37
N VAL A 357 -0.58 -36.45 -6.77
CA VAL A 357 -0.57 -35.18 -7.50
C VAL A 357 0.64 -34.37 -7.06
N SER A 358 1.49 -34.01 -8.02
CA SER A 358 2.64 -33.16 -7.79
C SER A 358 2.50 -31.82 -8.50
N PHE A 359 2.83 -30.75 -7.79
CA PHE A 359 2.88 -29.37 -8.31
C PHE A 359 4.26 -29.02 -8.87
N TRP A 360 5.22 -29.92 -8.73
CA TRP A 360 6.61 -29.72 -9.14
C TRP A 360 7.14 -31.00 -9.78
N ASN A 361 7.99 -30.85 -10.79
CA ASN A 361 8.75 -31.95 -11.35
C ASN A 361 10.18 -31.48 -11.67
N SER A 362 11.07 -32.45 -11.92
CA SER A 362 12.47 -32.18 -12.22
C SER A 362 12.75 -31.82 -13.68
N ASP A 363 11.72 -31.56 -14.50
CA ASP A 363 11.91 -31.23 -15.91
C ASP A 363 12.56 -29.86 -16.03
N ASP A 364 13.54 -29.74 -16.93
CA ASP A 364 14.30 -28.50 -17.13
C ASP A 364 13.42 -27.30 -17.56
N ASN A 365 12.22 -27.59 -18.06
CA ASN A 365 11.26 -26.61 -18.54
C ASN A 365 10.11 -26.31 -17.54
N TRP A 366 10.16 -26.89 -16.33
CA TRP A 366 9.22 -26.53 -15.28
C TRP A 366 9.36 -25.05 -14.90
N GLN A 367 8.24 -24.32 -14.92
CA GLN A 367 8.21 -22.90 -14.62
C GLN A 367 6.96 -22.50 -13.85
N LEU A 368 7.11 -21.48 -13.01
CA LEU A 368 6.02 -20.78 -12.37
C LEU A 368 5.71 -19.48 -13.15
N ILE A 369 4.67 -19.53 -13.97
CA ILE A 369 4.30 -18.49 -14.95
C ILE A 369 3.23 -17.58 -14.37
N ARG A 370 3.36 -16.26 -14.48
CA ARG A 370 2.35 -15.34 -13.97
C ARG A 370 1.15 -15.30 -14.93
N GLU A 371 -0.05 -15.02 -14.42
CA GLU A 371 -1.28 -15.04 -15.21
C GLU A 371 -1.31 -14.13 -16.45
N ASP A 372 -0.54 -13.05 -16.47
CA ASP A 372 -0.45 -12.14 -17.62
C ASP A 372 0.57 -12.61 -18.68
N GLU A 373 1.41 -13.59 -18.32
CA GLU A 373 2.39 -14.24 -19.17
C GLU A 373 1.91 -15.62 -19.66
N PHE A 374 0.91 -16.21 -19.02
CA PHE A 374 0.40 -17.54 -19.34
C PHE A 374 -0.58 -17.51 -20.52
N ASP A 375 -0.20 -18.16 -21.62
CA ASP A 375 -1.00 -18.24 -22.86
C ASP A 375 -1.75 -19.57 -23.02
N GLY A 376 -1.70 -20.44 -22.01
CA GLY A 376 -2.38 -21.73 -21.98
C GLY A 376 -1.44 -22.92 -22.14
N GLU A 377 -0.20 -22.70 -22.55
CA GLU A 377 0.79 -23.75 -22.77
C GLU A 377 1.99 -23.57 -21.82
N PHE A 378 2.52 -24.69 -21.33
CA PHE A 378 3.81 -24.71 -20.65
C PHE A 378 4.92 -25.05 -21.64
N PRO A 379 6.15 -24.56 -21.43
CA PRO A 379 7.25 -24.89 -22.32
C PRO A 379 7.47 -26.41 -22.35
N GLU A 380 7.39 -27.03 -23.53
CA GLU A 380 7.65 -28.47 -23.68
C GLU A 380 9.13 -28.77 -23.44
N PRO A 381 9.50 -29.91 -22.80
CA PRO A 381 10.88 -30.40 -22.71
C PRO A 381 11.55 -30.46 -24.10
N ASP A 382 12.79 -29.98 -24.23
CA ASP A 382 13.55 -30.17 -25.48
C ASP A 382 13.82 -31.67 -25.70
N GLU A 383 13.06 -32.33 -26.60
CA GLU A 383 13.22 -33.77 -26.91
C GLU A 383 14.56 -34.14 -27.59
N ASP A 384 15.39 -33.15 -27.96
CA ASP A 384 16.58 -33.33 -28.80
C ASP A 384 17.94 -33.40 -28.05
N MET A 385 17.95 -33.51 -26.72
CA MET A 385 19.20 -33.51 -25.91
C MET A 385 19.72 -34.88 -25.47
N ASP A 386 19.17 -35.99 -25.99
CA ASP A 386 19.60 -37.37 -25.64
C ASP A 386 20.44 -38.09 -26.71
N GLU A 387 20.88 -37.40 -27.77
CA GLU A 387 21.91 -37.92 -28.68
C GLU A 387 23.19 -37.07 -28.60
N ASP A 388 24.11 -37.44 -27.71
CA ASP A 388 25.58 -37.49 -27.94
C ASP A 388 26.40 -37.22 -26.67
N PHE A 389 26.44 -38.17 -25.73
CA PHE A 389 27.64 -38.37 -24.90
C PHE A 389 27.80 -39.85 -24.52
N SER A 390 28.18 -40.66 -25.51
CA SER A 390 28.94 -41.88 -25.24
C SER A 390 30.23 -41.88 -26.08
N MET A 391 31.33 -41.44 -25.45
CA MET A 391 32.70 -41.68 -25.91
C MET A 391 33.55 -42.27 -24.80
#